data_AF-A0A5B8YFC2-F1
#
_entry.id   AF-A0A5B8YFC2-F1
#
_cell.length_a   1.000
_cell.length_b   1.000
_cell.length_c   1.000
_cell.angle_alpha   90.00
_cell.angle_beta   90.00
_cell.angle_gamma   90.00
#
_symmetry.space_group_name_H-M   'P 1'
#
loop_
_entity.id
_entity.type
_entity.pdbx_description
1 polymer ?
#
loop_
_entity_poly.entity_id
_entity_poly.type
_entity_poly.pdbx_seq_one_letter_code
_entity_poly.pdbx_strand_id
1 'polypeptide(L)'
;MKKPTFKLITAILFLSIGLQSCSSDTEETLDLSALDQELALDNNGFLEIESTTYVFKNSGETVRFNNEERAYDFVFTNGINYKASGGISKHAGEELVITNPETDEFIRFYHFEEVKKGLLKFDVELSTGKIYKSVTYKFGEAFTTQDQKCHEWPCVSISANVLGSMIEMSANTLSADCQNAVDACTRAGGKSSVTIQKEVLWFASARTCNVQCNY
;
A
#
# COMPACT_ATOMS: atom_id res chain seq x y z
N MET A 1 78.83 8.58 35.18
CA MET A 1 78.14 7.42 34.57
C MET A 1 77.14 7.92 33.55
N LYS A 2 77.14 7.33 32.35
CA LYS A 2 76.44 7.80 31.14
C LYS A 2 74.96 7.34 31.15
N LYS A 3 74.11 8.22 30.59
CA LYS A 3 72.66 8.12 30.23
C LYS A 3 72.24 6.73 29.65
N PRO A 4 70.94 6.33 29.59
CA PRO A 4 69.75 7.19 29.51
C PRO A 4 68.46 6.73 30.24
N THR A 5 67.80 7.67 30.91
CA THR A 5 66.41 7.62 31.41
C THR A 5 65.35 7.74 30.30
N PHE A 6 65.69 7.42 29.05
CA PHE A 6 64.87 7.69 27.85
C PHE A 6 64.13 6.46 27.31
N LYS A 7 64.05 5.35 28.05
CA LYS A 7 63.44 4.09 27.56
C LYS A 7 62.11 3.70 28.19
N LEU A 8 61.62 4.39 29.22
CA LEU A 8 60.36 4.01 29.88
C LEU A 8 59.14 4.83 29.45
N ILE A 9 59.33 6.00 28.84
CA ILE A 9 58.21 6.83 28.37
C ILE A 9 57.71 6.36 27.00
N THR A 10 58.55 5.69 26.20
CA THR A 10 58.19 5.16 24.88
C THR A 10 57.36 3.86 24.95
N ALA A 11 57.31 3.17 26.09
CA ALA A 11 56.51 1.95 26.27
C ALA A 11 55.03 2.25 26.61
N ILE A 12 54.74 3.42 27.17
CA ILE A 12 53.37 3.84 27.51
C ILE A 12 52.69 4.54 26.31
N LEU A 13 53.48 5.12 25.40
CA LEU A 13 52.97 5.75 24.18
C LEU A 13 52.59 4.75 23.07
N PHE A 14 53.03 3.49 23.15
CA PHE A 14 52.68 2.44 22.18
C PHE A 14 51.56 1.50 22.65
N LEU A 15 51.14 1.57 23.91
CA LEU A 15 50.01 0.78 24.43
C LEU A 15 48.68 1.56 24.43
N SER A 16 48.68 2.82 24.01
CA SER A 16 47.51 3.70 23.95
C SER A 16 46.94 3.87 22.53
N ILE A 17 47.47 3.14 21.53
CA ILE A 17 47.00 3.20 20.12
C ILE A 17 46.23 1.91 19.72
N GLY A 18 46.06 0.94 20.62
CA GLY A 18 45.44 -0.35 20.30
C GLY A 18 43.96 -0.52 20.66
N LEU A 19 43.29 0.49 21.25
CA LEU A 19 41.91 0.36 21.74
C LEU A 19 41.00 1.53 21.33
N GLN A 20 41.24 2.12 20.15
CA GLN A 20 40.15 2.71 19.38
C GLN A 20 39.56 1.56 18.56
N SER A 21 38.63 0.80 19.12
CA SER A 21 37.20 0.98 18.82
C SER A 21 36.98 1.37 17.35
N CYS A 22 37.28 0.44 16.45
CA CYS A 22 36.33 0.15 15.39
C CYS A 22 35.53 -1.08 15.85
N SER A 23 34.68 -0.88 16.87
CA SER A 23 33.35 -1.47 16.72
C SER A 23 32.79 -0.71 15.55
N SER A 24 32.98 -1.24 14.34
CA SER A 24 31.99 -1.03 13.31
C SER A 24 30.75 -1.68 13.90
N ASP A 25 30.02 -0.90 14.69
CA ASP A 25 28.59 -1.05 14.84
C ASP A 25 28.11 -1.04 13.40
N THR A 26 28.06 -2.25 12.85
CA THR A 26 27.32 -2.53 11.66
C THR A 26 25.93 -2.31 12.21
N GLU A 27 25.41 -1.09 12.05
CA GLU A 27 23.97 -0.90 12.08
C GLU A 27 23.47 -1.99 11.15
N GLU A 28 22.87 -3.03 11.75
CA GLU A 28 22.11 -4.01 11.01
C GLU A 28 21.06 -3.17 10.30
N THR A 29 21.36 -2.85 9.05
CA THR A 29 20.39 -2.30 8.13
C THR A 29 19.40 -3.44 8.00
N LEU A 30 18.30 -3.33 8.75
CA LEU A 30 17.16 -4.21 8.59
C LEU A 30 16.84 -4.20 7.10
N ASP A 31 17.07 -5.33 6.44
CA ASP A 31 16.73 -5.55 5.05
C ASP A 31 15.21 -5.63 4.98
N LEU A 32 14.58 -4.47 5.06
CA LEU A 32 13.14 -4.32 5.01
C LEU A 32 12.68 -4.61 3.59
N SER A 33 11.61 -5.38 3.45
CA SER A 33 10.97 -5.59 2.15
C SER A 33 10.57 -4.24 1.53
N ALA A 34 10.41 -4.19 0.20
CA ALA A 34 9.95 -2.97 -0.46
C ALA A 34 8.60 -2.50 0.10
N LEU A 35 7.73 -3.43 0.49
CA LEU A 35 6.45 -3.14 1.14
C LEU A 35 6.65 -2.51 2.53
N ASP A 36 7.50 -3.08 3.37
CA ASP A 36 7.75 -2.55 4.72
C ASP A 36 8.31 -1.13 4.67
N GLN A 37 9.24 -0.88 3.74
CA GLN A 37 9.76 0.45 3.49
C GLN A 37 8.66 1.42 3.07
N GLU A 38 7.72 0.99 2.23
CA GLU A 38 6.62 1.82 1.75
C GLU A 38 5.57 2.09 2.84
N LEU A 39 5.31 1.12 3.71
CA LEU A 39 4.38 1.21 4.85
C LEU A 39 4.95 2.05 6.00
N ALA A 40 6.27 2.19 6.10
CA ALA A 40 6.94 3.04 7.07
C ALA A 40 6.88 4.54 6.72
N LEU A 41 6.45 4.88 5.50
CA LEU A 41 6.23 6.26 5.09
C LEU A 41 4.93 6.82 5.71
N ASP A 42 4.60 8.07 5.39
CA ASP A 42 3.27 8.62 5.67
C ASP A 42 2.33 8.30 4.50
N ASN A 43 1.23 7.59 4.80
CA ASN A 43 0.31 7.00 3.84
C ASN A 43 -1.13 7.15 4.36
N ASN A 44 -2.08 7.20 3.43
CA ASN A 44 -3.51 7.25 3.73
C ASN A 44 -4.12 5.84 3.96
N GLY A 45 -3.35 4.94 4.57
CA GLY A 45 -3.73 3.56 4.85
C GLY A 45 -3.37 2.57 3.73
N PHE A 46 -3.82 1.33 3.90
CA PHE A 46 -3.57 0.25 2.96
C PHE A 46 -4.72 -0.75 2.93
N LEU A 47 -4.81 -1.50 1.83
CA LEU A 47 -5.80 -2.54 1.60
C LEU A 47 -5.09 -3.82 1.14
N GLU A 48 -5.39 -4.94 1.78
CA GLU A 48 -4.84 -6.26 1.45
C GLU A 48 -5.95 -7.18 0.95
N ILE A 49 -5.71 -7.75 -0.23
CA ILE A 49 -6.58 -8.70 -0.89
C ILE A 49 -5.72 -9.86 -1.37
N GLU A 50 -5.92 -11.04 -0.80
CA GLU A 50 -5.12 -12.23 -1.11
C GLU A 50 -3.61 -11.95 -0.94
N SER A 51 -2.81 -12.07 -1.99
CA SER A 51 -1.37 -11.78 -1.98
C SER A 51 -0.99 -10.38 -2.48
N THR A 52 -1.99 -9.52 -2.69
CA THR A 52 -1.77 -8.15 -3.19
C THR A 52 -2.04 -7.14 -2.09
N THR A 53 -1.11 -6.21 -1.92
CA THR A 53 -1.24 -5.09 -1.00
C THR A 53 -1.26 -3.78 -1.79
N TYR A 54 -2.26 -2.95 -1.50
CA TYR A 54 -2.43 -1.62 -2.06
C TYR A 54 -2.14 -0.58 -0.98
N VAL A 55 -1.15 0.26 -1.22
CA VAL A 55 -0.75 1.31 -0.28
C VAL A 55 -1.18 2.67 -0.83
N PHE A 56 -2.01 3.38 -0.08
CA PHE A 56 -2.62 4.64 -0.53
C PHE A 56 -1.71 5.82 -0.20
N LYS A 57 -1.20 6.51 -1.22
CA LYS A 57 -0.37 7.70 -1.01
C LYS A 57 -1.22 8.92 -0.70
N ASN A 58 -0.66 9.82 0.09
CA ASN A 58 -1.26 11.14 0.35
C ASN A 58 -1.36 12.01 -0.92
N SER A 59 -0.58 11.69 -1.95
CA SER A 59 -0.67 12.32 -3.28
C SER A 59 -1.92 11.91 -4.08
N GLY A 60 -2.65 10.87 -3.65
CA GLY A 60 -3.77 10.28 -4.38
C GLY A 60 -3.38 9.10 -5.27
N GLU A 61 -2.08 8.83 -5.44
CA GLU A 61 -1.58 7.63 -6.12
C GLU A 61 -1.73 6.39 -5.23
N THR A 62 -1.81 5.20 -5.83
CA THR A 62 -1.86 3.93 -5.10
C THR A 62 -0.71 3.04 -5.56
N VAL A 63 0.08 2.54 -4.62
CA VAL A 63 1.20 1.63 -4.91
C VAL A 63 0.73 0.20 -4.75
N ARG A 64 0.92 -0.61 -5.78
CA ARG A 64 0.54 -2.02 -5.83
C ARG A 64 1.75 -2.90 -5.53
N PHE A 65 1.59 -3.84 -4.61
CA PHE A 65 2.58 -4.86 -4.27
C PHE A 65 2.00 -6.25 -4.51
N ASN A 66 2.81 -7.15 -5.07
CA ASN A 66 2.50 -8.57 -5.21
C ASN A 66 3.52 -9.35 -4.37
N ASN A 67 3.09 -10.11 -3.36
CA ASN A 67 4.00 -10.85 -2.48
C ASN A 67 5.16 -9.97 -1.96
N GLU A 68 4.85 -8.77 -1.45
CA GLU A 68 5.83 -7.79 -0.92
C GLU A 68 6.73 -7.10 -1.96
N GLU A 69 6.72 -7.54 -3.22
CA GLU A 69 7.43 -6.89 -4.33
C GLU A 69 6.59 -5.77 -4.93
N ARG A 70 7.18 -4.59 -5.12
CA ARG A 70 6.51 -3.46 -5.78
C ARG A 70 6.23 -3.82 -7.24
N ALA A 71 4.96 -3.78 -7.64
CA ALA A 71 4.55 -4.05 -9.00
C ALA A 71 4.54 -2.75 -9.85
N TYR A 72 3.71 -1.79 -9.46
CA TYR A 72 3.61 -0.47 -10.09
C TYR A 72 2.77 0.47 -9.22
N ASP A 73 2.88 1.75 -9.51
CA ASP A 73 2.01 2.79 -8.96
C ASP A 73 0.87 3.02 -9.95
N PHE A 74 -0.31 3.42 -9.49
CA PHE A 74 -1.40 3.80 -10.38
C PHE A 74 -2.27 4.93 -9.85
N VAL A 75 -2.91 5.63 -10.79
CA VAL A 75 -3.91 6.68 -10.55
C VAL A 75 -5.04 6.56 -11.56
N PHE A 76 -6.26 6.87 -11.14
CA PHE A 76 -7.41 7.02 -12.03
C PHE A 76 -7.51 8.47 -12.49
N THR A 77 -7.48 8.73 -13.81
CA THR A 77 -7.42 10.09 -14.39
C THR A 77 -8.68 10.91 -14.19
N ASN A 78 -9.80 10.27 -13.85
CA ASN A 78 -11.07 10.89 -13.53
C ASN A 78 -11.64 10.11 -12.34
N GLY A 79 -12.06 10.80 -11.28
CA GLY A 79 -12.61 10.18 -10.08
C GLY A 79 -13.69 9.15 -10.42
N ILE A 80 -13.74 8.07 -9.63
CA ILE A 80 -14.68 6.97 -9.84
C ILE A 80 -16.08 7.49 -9.48
N ASN A 81 -16.99 7.52 -10.44
CA ASN A 81 -18.38 7.91 -10.20
C ASN A 81 -19.15 6.73 -9.62
N TYR A 82 -19.76 6.88 -8.46
CA TYR A 82 -20.50 5.81 -7.81
C TYR A 82 -21.70 6.34 -7.02
N LYS A 83 -22.67 5.45 -6.82
CA LYS A 83 -23.74 5.62 -5.82
C LYS A 83 -23.52 4.62 -4.71
N ALA A 84 -23.63 5.09 -3.47
CA ALA A 84 -23.61 4.22 -2.30
C ALA A 84 -25.05 4.00 -1.82
N SER A 85 -25.42 2.75 -1.56
CA SER A 85 -26.66 2.36 -0.91
C SER A 85 -26.35 1.40 0.24
N GLY A 86 -27.05 1.58 1.36
CA GLY A 86 -26.79 0.88 2.61
C GLY A 86 -26.22 1.80 3.69
N GLY A 87 -26.46 1.48 4.96
CA GLY A 87 -25.83 2.09 6.11
C GLY A 87 -24.70 1.20 6.61
N ILE A 88 -23.62 1.79 7.13
CA ILE A 88 -22.50 1.04 7.73
C ILE A 88 -22.62 1.14 9.24
N SER A 89 -23.69 0.57 9.79
CA SER A 89 -23.85 0.44 11.23
C SER A 89 -23.23 -0.87 11.71
N LYS A 90 -22.91 -0.89 13.01
CA LYS A 90 -22.03 -1.85 13.70
C LYS A 90 -22.54 -3.30 13.76
N HIS A 91 -23.62 -3.63 13.06
CA HIS A 91 -24.33 -4.89 13.25
C HIS A 91 -23.93 -5.94 12.23
N ALA A 92 -23.64 -7.15 12.73
CA ALA A 92 -23.49 -8.34 11.90
C ALA A 92 -24.75 -8.54 11.03
N GLY A 93 -24.58 -8.44 9.72
CA GLY A 93 -25.66 -8.50 8.73
C GLY A 93 -25.84 -7.24 7.88
N GLU A 94 -25.11 -6.16 8.17
CA GLU A 94 -25.14 -4.95 7.36
C GLU A 94 -24.13 -4.98 6.21
N GLU A 95 -24.55 -4.42 5.07
CA GLU A 95 -23.82 -4.41 3.82
C GLU A 95 -23.75 -3.00 3.25
N LEU A 96 -22.64 -2.71 2.58
CA LEU A 96 -22.49 -1.53 1.76
C LEU A 96 -22.46 -1.98 0.31
N VAL A 97 -23.38 -1.46 -0.50
CA VAL A 97 -23.38 -1.70 -1.94
C VAL A 97 -23.02 -0.41 -2.64
N ILE A 98 -21.92 -0.46 -3.40
CA ILE A 98 -21.45 0.62 -4.25
C ILE A 98 -21.77 0.24 -5.69
N THR A 99 -22.54 1.08 -6.37
CA THR A 99 -23.06 0.80 -7.72
C THR A 99 -22.55 1.83 -8.72
N ASN A 100 -22.17 1.36 -9.91
CA ASN A 100 -21.88 2.20 -11.06
C ASN A 100 -23.22 2.75 -11.59
N PRO A 101 -23.45 4.07 -11.54
CA PRO A 101 -24.74 4.64 -11.94
C PRO A 101 -25.02 4.54 -13.45
N GLU A 102 -24.02 4.18 -14.26
CA GLU A 102 -24.13 4.08 -15.72
C GLU A 102 -24.42 2.65 -16.20
N THR A 103 -24.02 1.62 -15.43
CA THR A 103 -24.02 0.21 -15.87
C THR A 103 -24.66 -0.77 -14.90
N ASP A 104 -25.04 -0.31 -13.70
CA ASP A 104 -25.53 -1.14 -12.59
C ASP A 104 -24.52 -2.20 -12.08
N GLU A 105 -23.24 -2.14 -12.51
CA GLU A 105 -22.17 -2.91 -11.88
C GLU A 105 -22.04 -2.55 -10.41
N PHE A 106 -21.76 -3.54 -9.55
CA PHE A 106 -21.70 -3.31 -8.12
C PHE A 106 -20.48 -3.94 -7.47
N ILE A 107 -20.11 -3.35 -6.33
CA ILE A 107 -19.19 -3.88 -5.33
C ILE A 107 -19.96 -3.90 -4.02
N ARG A 108 -20.18 -5.09 -3.48
CA ARG A 108 -20.88 -5.32 -2.22
C ARG A 108 -19.87 -5.71 -1.15
N PHE A 109 -19.84 -4.94 -0.08
CA PHE A 109 -19.00 -5.16 1.10
C PHE A 109 -19.89 -5.66 2.23
N TYR A 110 -19.50 -6.74 2.89
CA TYR A 110 -20.31 -7.38 3.92
C TYR A 110 -19.43 -8.14 4.93
N HIS A 111 -20.03 -8.64 6.01
CA HIS A 111 -19.32 -9.30 7.11
C HIS A 111 -18.21 -8.45 7.75
N PHE A 112 -18.49 -7.17 8.00
CA PHE A 112 -17.53 -6.27 8.64
C PHE A 112 -17.17 -6.70 10.07
N GLU A 113 -15.87 -6.73 10.35
CA GLU A 113 -15.28 -7.02 11.65
C GLU A 113 -14.17 -6.01 11.93
N GLU A 114 -14.24 -5.29 13.07
CA GLU A 114 -13.12 -4.47 13.53
C GLU A 114 -12.13 -5.35 14.31
N VAL A 115 -11.00 -5.66 13.71
CA VAL A 115 -9.97 -6.54 14.30
C VAL A 115 -9.22 -5.83 15.42
N LYS A 116 -8.88 -4.56 15.19
CA LYS A 116 -8.27 -3.63 16.16
C LYS A 116 -8.53 -2.20 15.70
N LYS A 117 -8.21 -1.20 16.54
CA LYS A 117 -8.46 0.22 16.23
C LYS A 117 -7.96 0.57 14.83
N GLY A 118 -8.90 0.93 13.96
CA GLY A 118 -8.65 1.35 12.59
C GLY A 118 -8.11 0.25 11.66
N LEU A 119 -8.34 -1.03 11.97
CA LEU A 119 -8.11 -2.17 11.07
C LEU A 119 -9.41 -2.95 10.94
N LEU A 120 -9.96 -2.97 9.72
CA LEU A 120 -11.20 -3.67 9.39
C LEU A 120 -10.92 -4.89 8.55
N LYS A 121 -11.77 -5.89 8.73
CA LYS A 121 -11.85 -7.09 7.92
C LYS A 121 -13.26 -7.24 7.38
N PHE A 122 -13.40 -7.61 6.11
CA PHE A 122 -14.71 -7.81 5.47
C PHE A 122 -14.59 -8.75 4.25
N ASP A 123 -15.73 -9.18 3.73
CA ASP A 123 -15.84 -9.88 2.46
C ASP A 123 -16.34 -8.90 1.38
N VAL A 124 -15.98 -9.18 0.13
CA VAL A 124 -16.36 -8.39 -1.04
C VAL A 124 -16.94 -9.30 -2.12
N GLU A 125 -18.08 -8.90 -2.68
CA GLU A 125 -18.72 -9.53 -3.82
C GLU A 125 -18.82 -8.52 -4.98
N LEU A 126 -18.37 -8.91 -6.16
CA LEU A 126 -18.48 -8.11 -7.38
C LEU A 126 -19.70 -8.55 -8.19
N SER A 127 -20.25 -7.67 -9.03
CA SER A 127 -21.33 -8.05 -9.98
C SER A 127 -20.91 -9.11 -11.00
N THR A 128 -19.61 -9.39 -11.13
CA THR A 128 -19.07 -10.52 -11.91
C THR A 128 -19.28 -11.88 -11.22
N GLY A 129 -19.75 -11.90 -9.97
CA GLY A 129 -19.87 -13.09 -9.12
C GLY A 129 -18.56 -13.49 -8.42
N LYS A 130 -17.48 -12.74 -8.61
CA LYS A 130 -16.22 -12.97 -7.89
C LYS A 130 -16.36 -12.52 -6.45
N ILE A 131 -15.90 -13.37 -5.53
CA ILE A 131 -15.96 -13.12 -4.08
C ILE A 131 -14.54 -13.14 -3.52
N TYR A 132 -14.16 -12.07 -2.84
CA TYR A 132 -12.92 -11.97 -2.07
C TYR A 132 -13.26 -12.04 -0.60
N LYS A 133 -12.66 -13.01 0.11
CA LYS A 133 -12.92 -13.21 1.53
C LYS A 133 -11.80 -12.59 2.36
N SER A 134 -12.15 -12.15 3.57
CA SER A 134 -11.15 -11.69 4.55
C SER A 134 -10.25 -10.55 4.05
N VAL A 135 -10.81 -9.66 3.24
CA VAL A 135 -10.14 -8.43 2.80
C VAL A 135 -9.84 -7.58 4.03
N THR A 136 -8.60 -7.08 4.11
CA THR A 136 -8.15 -6.28 5.25
C THR A 136 -7.94 -4.83 4.81
N TYR A 137 -8.51 -3.88 5.55
CA TYR A 137 -8.35 -2.45 5.30
C TYR A 137 -7.87 -1.74 6.56
N LYS A 138 -6.70 -1.09 6.46
CA LYS A 138 -6.16 -0.21 7.50
C LYS A 138 -6.39 1.23 7.11
N PHE A 139 -7.02 2.00 8.00
CA PHE A 139 -7.15 3.45 7.81
C PHE A 139 -5.82 4.17 8.01
N GLY A 140 -5.61 5.26 7.26
CA GLY A 140 -4.51 6.20 7.49
C GLY A 140 -4.65 6.96 8.82
N GLU A 141 -3.56 7.58 9.27
CA GLU A 141 -3.49 8.21 10.61
C GLU A 141 -4.57 9.27 10.85
N ALA A 142 -4.93 10.06 9.84
CA ALA A 142 -5.96 11.10 9.91
C ALA A 142 -7.35 10.55 10.31
N PHE A 143 -7.67 9.32 9.94
CA PHE A 143 -8.91 8.65 10.35
C PHE A 143 -8.83 8.04 11.75
N THR A 144 -7.62 7.68 12.21
CA THR A 144 -7.42 7.04 13.52
C THR A 144 -7.29 8.02 14.70
N THR A 145 -6.93 9.27 14.40
CA THR A 145 -6.76 10.38 15.36
C THR A 145 -8.07 11.03 15.76
N GLN A 146 -9.11 10.93 14.91
CA GLN A 146 -10.46 11.21 15.34
C GLN A 146 -10.89 10.07 16.28
N ASP A 147 -11.11 10.39 17.56
CA ASP A 147 -11.76 9.51 18.56
C ASP A 147 -13.22 9.20 18.21
N GLN A 148 -13.54 9.08 16.92
CA GLN A 148 -14.77 8.49 16.43
C GLN A 148 -14.73 7.01 16.79
N LYS A 149 -15.09 6.73 18.04
CA LYS A 149 -15.65 5.44 18.36
C LYS A 149 -16.84 5.27 17.43
N CYS A 150 -16.72 4.26 16.60
CA CYS A 150 -17.63 3.78 15.59
C CYS A 150 -19.06 3.48 16.11
N HIS A 151 -19.79 4.43 16.68
CA HIS A 151 -21.03 4.16 17.42
C HIS A 151 -22.28 4.78 16.81
N GLU A 152 -22.18 5.84 15.99
CA GLU A 152 -23.38 6.60 15.58
C GLU A 152 -23.44 7.01 14.10
N TRP A 153 -22.43 6.69 13.28
CA TRP A 153 -22.37 7.06 11.86
C TRP A 153 -21.72 5.94 11.04
N PRO A 154 -22.04 5.76 9.74
CA PRO A 154 -21.31 4.85 8.87
C PRO A 154 -19.80 4.95 9.07
N CYS A 155 -19.21 3.92 9.66
CA CYS A 155 -17.82 3.90 10.12
C CYS A 155 -16.78 4.01 9.00
N VAL A 156 -17.21 3.79 7.77
CA VAL A 156 -16.29 3.56 6.65
C VAL A 156 -16.84 4.24 5.41
N SER A 157 -16.51 5.51 5.19
CA SER A 157 -16.61 6.01 3.82
C SER A 157 -15.56 5.27 3.00
N ILE A 158 -15.94 4.19 2.30
CA ILE A 158 -15.03 3.50 1.37
C ILE A 158 -14.50 4.56 0.40
N SER A 159 -13.18 4.77 0.43
CA SER A 159 -12.55 5.84 -0.32
C SER A 159 -12.51 5.49 -1.82
N ALA A 160 -12.34 6.52 -2.65
CA ALA A 160 -12.11 6.31 -4.08
C ALA A 160 -10.91 5.40 -4.37
N ASN A 161 -9.89 5.40 -3.50
CA ASN A 161 -8.72 4.52 -3.64
C ASN A 161 -9.06 3.06 -3.34
N VAL A 162 -9.90 2.79 -2.34
CA VAL A 162 -10.38 1.43 -2.07
C VAL A 162 -11.21 0.92 -3.25
N LEU A 163 -12.15 1.74 -3.75
CA LEU A 163 -12.93 1.39 -4.95
C LEU A 163 -12.03 1.16 -6.16
N GLY A 164 -11.07 2.05 -6.39
CA GLY A 164 -10.11 1.94 -7.49
C GLY A 164 -9.28 0.68 -7.41
N SER A 165 -8.87 0.27 -6.22
CA SER A 165 -8.11 -0.96 -6.00
C SER A 165 -8.97 -2.21 -6.24
N MET A 166 -10.25 -2.21 -5.84
CA MET A 166 -11.18 -3.31 -6.15
C MET A 166 -11.40 -3.44 -7.66
N ILE A 167 -11.59 -2.31 -8.31
CA ILE A 167 -11.80 -2.21 -9.76
C ILE A 167 -10.53 -2.66 -10.49
N GLU A 168 -9.35 -2.22 -10.07
CA GLU A 168 -8.06 -2.66 -10.60
C GLU A 168 -7.82 -4.16 -10.40
N MET A 169 -8.00 -4.68 -9.18
CA MET A 169 -7.86 -6.10 -8.84
C MET A 169 -8.77 -7.02 -9.67
N SER A 170 -9.97 -6.54 -10.00
CA SER A 170 -10.95 -7.30 -10.78
C SER A 170 -10.61 -7.37 -12.28
N ALA A 171 -9.87 -6.38 -12.79
CA ALA A 171 -9.38 -6.40 -14.16
C ALA A 171 -8.24 -7.41 -14.20
N ASN A 172 -8.56 -8.64 -14.61
CA ASN A 172 -7.71 -9.82 -14.43
C ASN A 172 -6.25 -9.64 -14.89
N THR A 173 -5.94 -8.70 -15.77
CA THR A 173 -4.59 -8.24 -16.06
C THR A 173 -4.62 -6.86 -16.71
N LEU A 174 -3.56 -6.07 -16.52
CA LEU A 174 -3.22 -5.01 -17.47
C LEU A 174 -3.15 -5.58 -18.90
N SER A 175 -3.36 -4.74 -19.92
CA SER A 175 -3.11 -5.17 -21.30
C SER A 175 -1.65 -5.63 -21.44
N ALA A 176 -1.39 -6.60 -22.33
CA ALA A 176 -0.03 -7.12 -22.53
C ALA A 176 0.98 -6.01 -22.84
N ASP A 177 0.57 -5.01 -23.63
CA ASP A 177 1.39 -3.86 -23.97
C ASP A 177 1.73 -3.02 -22.73
N CYS A 178 0.76 -2.83 -21.84
CA CYS A 178 0.96 -2.10 -20.59
C CYS A 178 1.93 -2.84 -19.66
N GLN A 179 1.74 -4.15 -19.50
CA GLN A 179 2.62 -4.98 -18.69
C GLN A 179 4.06 -4.95 -19.22
N ASN A 180 4.24 -5.07 -20.55
CA ASN A 180 5.55 -5.00 -21.18
C ASN A 180 6.26 -3.66 -20.92
N ALA A 181 5.51 -2.55 -20.93
CA ALA A 181 6.05 -1.22 -20.64
C ALA A 181 6.44 -1.07 -19.16
N VAL A 182 5.63 -1.58 -18.23
CA VAL A 182 5.95 -1.65 -16.79
C VAL A 182 7.24 -2.45 -16.59
N ASP A 183 7.32 -3.66 -17.15
CA ASP A 183 8.49 -4.51 -16.98
C ASP A 183 9.76 -3.89 -17.57
N ALA A 184 9.64 -3.17 -18.70
CA ALA A 184 10.75 -2.46 -19.30
C ALA A 184 11.27 -1.33 -18.40
N CYS A 185 10.38 -0.59 -17.74
CA CYS A 185 10.75 0.44 -16.78
C CYS A 185 11.48 -0.16 -15.57
N THR A 186 10.92 -1.22 -14.97
CA THR A 186 11.51 -1.90 -13.81
C THR A 186 12.89 -2.47 -14.14
N ARG A 187 13.06 -3.11 -15.31
CA ARG A 187 14.38 -3.60 -15.77
C ARG A 187 15.41 -2.50 -15.96
N ALA A 188 14.98 -1.28 -16.27
CA ALA A 188 15.85 -0.11 -16.39
C ALA A 188 16.18 0.54 -15.02
N GLY A 189 15.65 -0.01 -13.91
CA GLY A 189 15.82 0.52 -12.56
C GLY A 189 14.88 1.67 -12.21
N GLY A 190 13.87 1.94 -13.04
CA GLY A 190 12.87 2.98 -12.79
C GLY A 190 11.65 2.47 -12.01
N LYS A 191 10.84 3.40 -11.51
CA LYS A 191 9.52 3.18 -10.90
C LYS A 191 8.42 3.50 -11.92
N SER A 192 7.55 2.53 -12.20
CA SER A 192 6.45 2.67 -13.13
C SER A 192 5.22 3.29 -12.46
N SER A 193 4.64 4.31 -13.09
CA SER A 193 3.32 4.85 -12.75
C SER A 193 2.36 4.64 -13.91
N VAL A 194 1.23 4.01 -13.63
CA VAL A 194 0.21 3.63 -14.60
C VAL A 194 -0.99 4.54 -14.42
N THR A 195 -1.26 5.36 -15.43
CA THR A 195 -2.53 6.07 -15.51
C THR A 195 -3.59 5.15 -16.07
N ILE A 196 -4.60 4.85 -15.27
CA ILE A 196 -5.75 4.06 -15.66
C ILE A 196 -6.88 5.00 -16.05
N GLN A 197 -7.35 4.93 -17.31
CA GLN A 197 -8.50 5.70 -17.74
C GLN A 197 -9.80 5.05 -17.26
N LYS A 198 -10.77 5.89 -16.87
CA LYS A 198 -12.13 5.44 -16.54
C LYS A 198 -12.77 4.89 -17.82
N GLU A 199 -13.18 3.63 -17.77
CA GLU A 199 -14.13 3.08 -18.73
C GLU A 199 -15.56 3.15 -18.16
N VAL A 200 -16.56 3.08 -19.05
CA VAL A 200 -17.97 3.01 -18.64
C VAL A 200 -18.22 1.77 -17.78
N LEU A 201 -17.54 0.67 -18.10
CA LEU A 201 -17.57 -0.59 -17.37
C LEU A 201 -16.41 -0.67 -16.37
N TRP A 202 -16.70 -0.95 -15.10
CA TRP A 202 -15.69 -1.16 -14.07
C TRP A 202 -14.90 -2.45 -14.30
N PHE A 203 -15.57 -3.52 -14.73
CA PHE A 203 -14.99 -4.86 -14.76
C PHE A 203 -14.63 -5.36 -16.18
N ALA A 204 -14.53 -4.45 -17.14
CA ALA A 204 -14.06 -4.78 -18.49
C ALA A 204 -12.54 -5.09 -18.52
N SER A 205 -12.15 -6.00 -19.42
CA SER A 205 -10.82 -6.59 -19.50
C SER A 205 -9.77 -5.77 -20.25
N ALA A 206 -10.16 -4.67 -20.91
CA ALA A 206 -9.24 -3.75 -21.53
C ALA A 206 -9.32 -2.43 -20.76
N ARG A 207 -8.17 -1.83 -20.44
CA ARG A 207 -8.10 -0.43 -20.06
C ARG A 207 -7.00 0.20 -20.87
N THR A 208 -7.29 1.35 -21.49
CA THR A 208 -6.21 2.19 -22.01
C THR A 208 -5.36 2.63 -20.82
N CYS A 209 -4.11 2.17 -20.81
CA CYS A 209 -3.13 2.54 -19.79
C CYS A 209 -2.06 3.44 -20.43
N ASN A 210 -1.56 4.39 -19.66
CA ASN A 210 -0.34 5.13 -19.99
C ASN A 210 0.69 4.85 -18.89
N VAL A 211 1.87 4.38 -19.28
CA VAL A 211 2.96 4.06 -18.35
C VAL A 211 4.01 5.17 -18.41
N GLN A 212 4.24 5.81 -17.27
CA GLN A 212 5.35 6.73 -17.06
C GLN A 212 6.44 6.03 -16.24
N CYS A 213 7.69 6.14 -16.68
CA CYS A 213 8.84 5.62 -15.95
C CYS A 213 9.60 6.76 -15.27
N ASN A 214 9.73 6.69 -13.95
CA ASN A 214 10.43 7.67 -13.13
C ASN A 214 11.76 7.08 -12.64
N TYR A 215 12.87 7.81 -12.79
CA TYR A 215 14.22 7.39 -12.41
C TYR A 215 14.74 8.18 -11.20
#